data_AF-A0A7S3YAJ4-F1
#
_entry.id   AF-A0A7S3YAJ4-F1
#
_cell.length_a   1.000
_cell.length_b   1.000
_cell.length_c   1.000
_cell.angle_alpha   90.00
_cell.angle_beta   90.00
_cell.angle_gamma   90.00
#
_symmetry.space_group_name_H-M   'P 1'
#
loop_
_entity.id
_entity.type
_entity.pdbx_description
1 polymer ?
#
loop_
_entity_poly.entity_id
_entity_poly.type
_entity_poly.pdbx_seq_one_letter_code
_entity_poly.pdbx_strand_id
1 'polypeptide(L)'
;MEESTFCHTNYGSLGGLAPVVENFDDIMMLVVETLDELGYSEKMKIGVDVAAAALAVLPGEPSEADAAAAEAEKAKGKKKGKGKKDKEIDLDEDGIKYELSKWVKDAAIPVYKSANDMIDMYVDWFMKYPLATLGNPFHPDDKQSYIQLRERIDEAYETKKEQAEAERGEANGVAAG
;
A
#
# COMPACT_ATOMS: atom_id res chain seq x y z
N MET A 1 -26.15 -16.06 15.19
CA MET A 1 -24.68 -16.01 15.12
C MET A 1 -24.35 -16.69 13.82
N GLU A 2 -24.03 -15.92 12.79
CA GLU A 2 -23.42 -16.51 11.60
C GLU A 2 -22.04 -17.02 12.02
N GLU A 3 -21.74 -18.27 11.70
CA GLU A 3 -20.44 -18.87 12.01
C GLU A 3 -19.38 -18.15 11.20
N SER A 4 -18.42 -17.53 11.90
CA SER A 4 -17.23 -16.95 11.28
C SER A 4 -16.47 -18.06 10.54
N THR A 5 -16.26 -17.87 9.24
CA THR A 5 -15.47 -18.75 8.38
C THR A 5 -13.96 -18.68 8.65
N PHE A 6 -13.54 -17.98 9.71
CA PHE A 6 -12.14 -17.86 10.12
C PHE A 6 -11.68 -19.13 10.89
N CYS A 7 -11.34 -20.20 10.16
CA CYS A 7 -10.93 -21.49 10.75
C CYS A 7 -9.41 -21.73 10.81
N HIS A 8 -8.57 -20.69 10.71
CA HIS A 8 -7.11 -20.84 10.71
C HIS A 8 -6.50 -20.34 12.02
N THR A 9 -6.13 -21.27 12.90
CA THR A 9 -5.55 -20.99 14.23
C THR A 9 -4.03 -21.20 14.29
N ASN A 10 -3.37 -21.36 13.13
CA ASN A 10 -1.93 -21.55 13.10
C ASN A 10 -1.20 -20.23 13.30
N TYR A 11 -0.13 -20.27 14.08
CA TYR A 11 0.72 -19.13 14.37
C TYR A 11 1.91 -19.07 13.43
N GLY A 12 2.32 -17.84 13.08
CA GLY A 12 3.61 -17.58 12.44
C GLY A 12 4.78 -17.67 13.44
N SER A 13 5.99 -17.42 12.95
CA SER A 13 7.23 -17.49 13.75
C SER A 13 7.28 -16.51 14.93
N LEU A 14 6.55 -15.39 14.85
CA LEU A 14 6.46 -14.37 15.91
C LEU A 14 5.19 -14.50 16.78
N GLY A 15 4.42 -15.58 16.63
CA GLY A 15 3.24 -15.85 17.46
C GLY A 15 1.97 -15.10 17.05
N GLY A 16 1.99 -14.35 15.95
CA GLY A 16 0.77 -13.79 15.33
C GLY A 16 0.00 -14.83 14.52
N LEU A 17 -1.31 -14.62 14.33
CA LEU A 17 -2.11 -15.42 13.41
C LEU A 17 -1.65 -15.19 11.96
N ALA A 18 -1.70 -16.24 11.15
CA ALA A 18 -1.36 -16.18 9.73
C ALA A 18 -2.54 -16.68 8.86
N PRO A 19 -3.66 -15.95 8.83
CA PRO A 19 -4.79 -16.33 7.98
C PRO A 19 -4.44 -16.23 6.51
N VAL A 20 -5.14 -17.00 5.69
CA VAL A 20 -5.07 -16.88 4.23
C VAL A 20 -5.88 -15.65 3.84
N VAL A 21 -5.19 -14.58 3.46
CA VAL A 21 -5.76 -13.32 3.00
C VAL A 21 -5.01 -12.84 1.76
N GLU A 22 -5.71 -12.12 0.90
CA GLU A 22 -5.14 -11.58 -0.34
C GLU A 22 -4.93 -10.07 -0.25
N ASN A 23 -5.75 -9.36 0.54
CA ASN A 23 -5.76 -7.92 0.61
C ASN A 23 -5.46 -7.39 2.01
N PHE A 24 -4.73 -6.27 2.06
CA PHE A 24 -4.40 -5.58 3.31
C PHE A 24 -5.65 -5.08 4.04
N ASP A 25 -6.64 -4.61 3.29
CA ASP A 25 -7.89 -4.07 3.85
C ASP A 25 -8.65 -5.08 4.70
N ASP A 26 -8.69 -6.36 4.29
CA ASP A 26 -9.42 -7.41 4.99
C ASP A 26 -8.82 -7.67 6.39
N ILE A 27 -7.49 -7.64 6.49
CA ILE A 27 -6.78 -7.78 7.77
C ILE A 27 -7.00 -6.55 8.65
N MET A 28 -6.89 -5.35 8.07
CA MET A 28 -7.05 -4.12 8.84
C MET A 28 -8.47 -3.96 9.36
N MET A 29 -9.48 -4.34 8.57
CA MET A 29 -10.87 -4.34 8.99
C MET A 29 -11.08 -5.30 10.16
N LEU A 30 -10.58 -6.54 10.07
CA LEU A 30 -10.65 -7.50 11.18
C LEU A 30 -10.03 -6.94 12.48
N VAL A 31 -8.86 -6.30 12.39
CA VAL A 31 -8.18 -5.72 13.56
C VAL A 31 -8.97 -4.54 14.12
N VAL A 32 -9.44 -3.62 13.27
CA VAL A 32 -10.19 -2.42 13.70
C VAL A 32 -11.53 -2.80 14.32
N GLU A 33 -12.27 -3.73 13.70
CA GLU A 33 -13.53 -4.26 14.25
C GLU A 33 -13.30 -4.91 15.61
N THR A 34 -12.25 -5.73 15.76
CA THR A 34 -11.91 -6.36 17.04
C THR A 34 -11.58 -5.32 18.12
N LEU A 35 -10.84 -4.27 17.77
CA LEU A 35 -10.56 -3.18 18.72
C LEU A 35 -11.82 -2.43 19.15
N ASP A 36 -12.80 -2.32 18.25
CA ASP A 36 -14.08 -1.68 18.54
C ASP A 36 -14.96 -2.51 19.44
N GLU A 37 -15.11 -3.80 19.14
CA GLU A 37 -15.85 -4.76 19.96
C GLU A 37 -15.31 -4.83 21.40
N LEU A 38 -13.99 -4.68 21.56
CA LEU A 38 -13.33 -4.69 22.87
C LEU A 38 -13.26 -3.30 23.55
N GLY A 39 -13.70 -2.24 22.89
CA GLY A 39 -13.68 -0.87 23.44
C GLY A 39 -12.28 -0.26 23.58
N TYR A 40 -11.36 -0.64 22.68
CA TYR A 40 -9.98 -0.14 22.62
C TYR A 40 -9.69 0.77 21.42
N SER A 41 -10.65 1.02 20.51
CA SER A 41 -10.49 1.88 19.31
C SER A 41 -9.84 3.23 19.59
N GLU A 42 -10.19 3.89 20.70
CA GLU A 42 -9.62 5.20 21.07
C GLU A 42 -8.28 5.10 21.81
N LYS A 43 -7.94 3.93 22.34
CA LYS A 43 -6.78 3.69 23.22
C LYS A 43 -5.59 3.11 22.47
N MET A 44 -5.83 2.44 21.34
CA MET A 44 -4.80 1.75 20.57
C MET A 44 -4.67 2.35 19.18
N LYS A 45 -3.43 2.34 18.67
CA LYS A 45 -3.08 2.61 17.29
C LYS A 45 -2.33 1.43 16.71
N ILE A 46 -2.31 1.31 15.39
CA ILE A 46 -1.78 0.15 14.70
C ILE A 46 -0.41 0.52 14.10
N GLY A 47 0.57 -0.38 14.23
CA GLY A 47 1.83 -0.31 13.52
C GLY A 47 1.93 -1.45 12.53
N VAL A 48 2.46 -1.17 11.34
CA VAL A 48 2.63 -2.18 10.27
C VAL A 48 4.09 -2.21 9.85
N ASP A 49 4.71 -3.39 9.79
CA ASP A 49 6.01 -3.58 9.16
C ASP A 49 5.78 -4.15 7.75
N VAL A 50 6.04 -3.34 6.72
CA VAL A 50 5.81 -3.75 5.33
C VAL A 50 6.92 -4.67 4.83
N ALA A 51 8.13 -4.54 5.39
CA ALA A 51 9.32 -5.25 4.95
C ALA A 51 9.51 -5.18 3.41
N ALA A 52 9.29 -4.00 2.81
CA ALA A 52 9.18 -3.83 1.36
C ALA A 52 10.46 -4.22 0.59
N ALA A 53 11.62 -4.25 1.26
CA ALA A 53 12.86 -4.76 0.68
C ALA A 53 12.73 -6.20 0.16
N ALA A 54 11.89 -7.04 0.77
CA ALA A 54 11.64 -8.41 0.30
C ALA A 54 10.86 -8.46 -1.03
N LEU A 55 10.15 -7.38 -1.36
CA LEU A 55 9.37 -7.22 -2.58
C LEU A 55 10.12 -6.43 -3.67
N ALA A 56 11.26 -5.82 -3.31
CA ALA A 56 12.02 -4.98 -4.22
C ALA A 56 12.60 -5.79 -5.39
N VAL A 57 12.53 -5.20 -6.58
CA VAL A 57 13.17 -5.62 -7.82
C VAL A 57 14.11 -4.49 -8.21
N LEU A 58 15.41 -4.77 -8.17
CA LEU A 58 16.45 -3.78 -8.41
C LEU A 58 16.67 -3.57 -9.92
N PRO A 59 17.07 -2.37 -10.34
CA PRO A 59 17.36 -2.11 -11.74
C PRO A 59 18.49 -3.00 -12.26
N GLY A 60 18.25 -3.62 -13.42
CA GLY A 60 19.21 -4.52 -14.06
C GLY A 60 19.17 -5.98 -13.56
N GLU A 61 18.40 -6.28 -12.52
CA GLU A 61 18.08 -7.67 -12.19
C GLU A 61 16.87 -8.11 -13.02
N PRO A 62 16.97 -9.19 -13.82
CA PRO A 62 15.80 -9.74 -14.48
C PRO A 62 14.83 -10.21 -13.39
N SER A 63 13.61 -9.69 -13.38
CA SER A 63 12.58 -10.30 -12.53
C SER A 63 12.33 -11.74 -13.00
N GLU A 64 11.90 -12.62 -12.08
CA GLU A 64 11.55 -14.00 -12.46
C GLU A 64 10.43 -14.03 -13.51
N ALA A 65 9.58 -13.00 -13.51
CA ALA A 65 8.56 -12.78 -14.53
C ALA A 65 9.10 -12.23 -15.85
N ASP A 66 10.14 -11.38 -15.85
CA ASP A 66 10.81 -10.94 -17.08
C ASP A 66 11.52 -12.11 -17.76
N ALA A 67 12.09 -13.04 -16.98
CA ALA A 67 12.63 -14.29 -17.50
C ALA A 67 11.53 -15.16 -18.15
N ALA A 68 10.33 -15.22 -17.54
CA ALA A 68 9.19 -15.95 -18.08
C ALA A 68 8.53 -15.25 -19.29
N ALA A 69 8.48 -13.92 -19.31
CA ALA A 69 7.91 -13.11 -20.37
C ALA A 69 8.84 -13.01 -21.59
N ALA A 70 10.16 -13.01 -21.40
CA ALA A 70 11.15 -13.06 -22.48
C ALA A 70 11.07 -14.37 -23.31
N GLU A 71 10.61 -15.46 -22.69
CA GLU A 71 10.25 -16.71 -23.38
C GLU A 71 8.95 -16.54 -24.22
N ALA A 72 8.01 -15.67 -23.80
CA ALA A 72 6.74 -15.41 -24.47
C ALA A 72 6.80 -14.32 -25.58
N GLU A 73 7.69 -13.33 -25.44
CA GLU A 73 7.83 -12.16 -26.33
C GLU A 73 8.63 -12.43 -27.64
N LYS A 74 9.15 -13.64 -27.87
CA LYS A 74 9.69 -14.03 -29.19
C LYS A 74 8.63 -14.12 -30.30
N ALA A 75 7.37 -13.78 -30.03
CA ALA A 75 6.26 -13.99 -30.95
C ALA A 75 5.66 -12.74 -31.61
N LYS A 76 5.79 -11.50 -31.10
CA LYS A 76 5.06 -10.35 -31.71
C LYS A 76 5.75 -9.01 -31.54
N GLY A 77 6.37 -8.51 -32.62
CA GLY A 77 6.93 -7.15 -32.65
C GLY A 77 5.85 -6.05 -32.68
N LYS A 78 6.10 -4.90 -32.02
CA LYS A 78 5.35 -3.66 -32.26
C LYS A 78 6.10 -2.35 -31.94
N LYS A 79 5.78 -1.32 -32.73
CA LYS A 79 6.22 0.10 -32.66
C LYS A 79 5.59 0.86 -31.48
N LYS A 80 6.37 1.78 -30.86
CA LYS A 80 5.94 2.78 -29.86
C LYS A 80 5.22 3.99 -30.49
N GLY A 81 4.16 4.48 -29.82
CA GLY A 81 3.53 5.80 -30.00
C GLY A 81 3.80 6.69 -28.78
N LYS A 82 3.88 8.01 -28.98
CA LYS A 82 4.38 9.01 -28.02
C LYS A 82 3.24 9.87 -27.47
N GLY A 83 3.13 10.01 -26.14
CA GLY A 83 2.26 10.95 -25.40
C GLY A 83 3.08 11.87 -24.50
N LYS A 84 2.47 12.95 -23.98
CA LYS A 84 3.08 14.25 -23.61
C LYS A 84 3.48 14.32 -22.12
N LYS A 85 4.58 15.03 -21.81
CA LYS A 85 5.25 15.17 -20.50
C LYS A 85 4.71 16.33 -19.66
N ASP A 86 4.37 16.04 -18.42
CA ASP A 86 4.50 16.95 -17.28
C ASP A 86 5.73 16.52 -16.46
N LYS A 87 6.42 17.46 -15.81
CA LYS A 87 7.71 17.22 -15.12
C LYS A 87 7.48 16.59 -13.75
N GLU A 88 7.09 15.33 -13.74
CA GLU A 88 7.24 14.42 -12.62
C GLU A 88 8.61 13.73 -12.76
N ILE A 89 9.26 13.40 -11.64
CA ILE A 89 10.43 12.53 -11.70
C ILE A 89 9.90 11.13 -12.05
N ASP A 90 9.84 10.79 -13.34
CA ASP A 90 9.62 9.43 -13.84
C ASP A 90 10.74 8.54 -13.25
N LEU A 91 10.44 7.79 -12.18
CA LEU A 91 11.34 6.78 -11.61
C LEU A 91 11.26 5.44 -12.40
N ASP A 92 10.58 5.42 -13.55
CA ASP A 92 9.90 4.22 -14.04
C ASP A 92 10.67 3.30 -15.00
N GLU A 93 11.80 3.72 -15.58
CA GLU A 93 12.61 2.81 -16.42
C GLU A 93 13.87 2.25 -15.70
N ASP A 94 14.43 2.94 -14.69
CA ASP A 94 15.70 2.55 -14.04
C ASP A 94 15.66 2.55 -12.49
N GLY A 95 14.49 2.77 -11.86
CA GLY A 95 14.32 2.79 -10.41
C GLY A 95 13.97 1.43 -9.79
N ILE A 96 13.99 1.35 -8.46
CA ILE A 96 13.53 0.17 -7.71
C ILE A 96 12.01 0.02 -7.89
N LYS A 97 11.56 -1.19 -8.22
CA LYS A 97 10.14 -1.55 -8.31
C LYS A 97 9.78 -2.52 -7.18
N TYR A 98 8.51 -2.59 -6.81
CA TYR A 98 8.03 -3.49 -5.76
C TYR A 98 6.99 -4.46 -6.33
N GLU A 99 7.27 -5.77 -6.28
CA GLU A 99 6.37 -6.82 -6.77
C GLU A 99 5.44 -7.32 -5.66
N LEU A 100 4.19 -6.84 -5.65
CA LEU A 100 3.21 -7.22 -4.63
C LEU A 100 2.67 -8.65 -4.82
N SER A 101 2.77 -9.20 -6.03
CA SER A 101 2.31 -10.56 -6.36
C SER A 101 3.36 -11.64 -6.11
N LYS A 102 4.54 -11.31 -5.58
CA LYS A 102 5.71 -12.21 -5.49
C LYS A 102 5.42 -13.58 -4.87
N TRP A 103 4.46 -13.64 -3.95
CA TRP A 103 4.10 -14.86 -3.22
C TRP A 103 2.74 -15.44 -3.61
N VAL A 104 2.07 -14.84 -4.61
CA VAL A 104 0.81 -15.36 -5.15
C VAL A 104 1.12 -16.51 -6.08
N LYS A 105 0.70 -17.72 -5.69
CA LYS A 105 0.80 -18.91 -6.53
C LYS A 105 -0.07 -18.71 -7.78
N ASP A 106 0.49 -19.00 -8.95
CA ASP A 106 -0.18 -18.86 -10.25
C ASP A 106 -0.64 -17.43 -10.58
N ALA A 107 0.12 -16.42 -10.12
CA ALA A 107 -0.11 -15.04 -10.54
C ALA A 107 -0.08 -14.96 -12.08
N ALA A 108 -1.26 -14.80 -12.69
CA ALA A 108 -1.39 -14.75 -14.15
C ALA A 108 -0.64 -13.55 -14.75
N ILE A 109 -0.50 -12.48 -13.98
CA ILE A 109 0.25 -11.26 -14.32
C ILE A 109 0.91 -10.74 -13.02
N PRO A 110 2.22 -10.52 -13.00
CA PRO A 110 2.87 -9.90 -11.86
C PRO A 110 2.37 -8.47 -11.63
N VAL A 111 2.23 -8.08 -10.38
CA VAL A 111 1.77 -6.75 -9.96
C VAL A 111 2.95 -5.96 -9.43
N TYR A 112 3.46 -5.05 -10.24
CA TYR A 112 4.51 -4.11 -9.86
C TYR A 112 3.94 -2.76 -9.43
N LYS A 113 4.59 -2.14 -8.46
CA LYS A 113 4.39 -0.75 -8.07
C LYS A 113 5.70 0.02 -8.13
N SER A 114 5.65 1.25 -8.64
CA SER A 114 6.72 2.23 -8.46
C SER A 114 6.80 2.68 -7.00
N ALA A 115 7.85 3.41 -6.64
CA ALA A 115 7.93 4.03 -5.33
C ALA A 115 6.79 5.03 -5.07
N ASN A 116 6.38 5.81 -6.09
CA ASN A 116 5.25 6.73 -6.00
C ASN A 116 3.93 5.98 -5.77
N ASP A 117 3.69 4.87 -6.49
CA ASP A 117 2.50 4.04 -6.29
C ASP A 117 2.44 3.41 -4.90
N MET A 118 3.61 3.13 -4.30
CA MET A 118 3.72 2.65 -2.93
C MET A 118 3.42 3.79 -1.94
N ILE A 119 3.94 5.00 -2.17
CA ILE A 119 3.63 6.18 -1.36
C ILE A 119 2.13 6.44 -1.34
N ASP A 120 1.48 6.50 -2.50
CA ASP A 120 0.05 6.76 -2.59
C ASP A 120 -0.77 5.70 -1.83
N MET A 121 -0.38 4.43 -1.96
CA MET A 121 -1.00 3.33 -1.22
C MET A 121 -0.83 3.50 0.30
N TYR A 122 0.36 3.88 0.76
CA TYR A 122 0.60 4.10 2.19
C TYR A 122 -0.16 5.31 2.73
N VAL A 123 -0.24 6.41 1.97
CA VAL A 123 -1.04 7.58 2.36
C VAL A 123 -2.50 7.17 2.51
N ASP A 124 -3.06 6.39 1.58
CA ASP A 124 -4.43 5.87 1.70
C ASP A 124 -4.61 5.07 3.00
N TRP A 125 -3.66 4.19 3.34
CA TRP A 125 -3.72 3.44 4.60
C TRP A 125 -3.70 4.32 5.84
N PHE A 126 -2.86 5.37 5.89
CA PHE A 126 -2.83 6.33 7.00
C PHE A 126 -4.12 7.16 7.12
N MET A 127 -4.79 7.43 6.00
CA MET A 127 -6.04 8.18 6.00
C MET A 127 -7.26 7.32 6.36
N LYS A 128 -7.21 6.02 6.04
CA LYS A 128 -8.30 5.05 6.22
C LYS A 128 -8.26 4.35 7.58
N TYR A 129 -7.08 4.06 8.11
CA TYR A 129 -6.90 3.26 9.32
C TYR A 129 -6.19 4.04 10.44
N PRO A 130 -6.34 3.66 11.73
CA PRO A 130 -5.67 4.32 12.85
C PRO A 130 -4.19 3.91 12.95
N LEU A 131 -3.44 4.05 11.85
CA LEU A 131 -2.01 3.77 11.79
C LEU A 131 -1.23 4.85 12.56
N ALA A 132 -0.23 4.41 13.31
CA ALA A 132 0.73 5.29 13.98
C ALA A 132 2.13 5.21 13.37
N THR A 133 2.46 4.09 12.73
CA THR A 133 3.81 3.87 12.18
C THR A 133 3.80 2.87 11.03
N LEU A 134 4.75 3.06 10.13
CA LEU A 134 5.04 2.17 9.01
C LEU A 134 6.52 1.81 9.06
N GLY A 135 6.81 0.53 9.34
CA GLY A 135 8.15 -0.04 9.36
C GLY A 135 8.58 -0.50 7.98
N ASN A 136 9.85 -0.25 7.64
CA ASN A 136 10.50 -0.67 6.40
C ASN A 136 9.64 -0.51 5.12
N PRO A 137 9.08 0.70 4.86
CA PRO A 137 8.18 0.94 3.73
C PRO A 137 8.85 0.84 2.35
N PHE A 138 10.18 0.95 2.28
CA PHE A 138 10.95 0.92 1.03
C PHE A 138 12.26 0.14 1.19
N HIS A 139 12.89 -0.19 0.07
CA HIS A 139 14.25 -0.75 0.05
C HIS A 139 15.25 0.22 0.72
N PRO A 140 16.31 -0.25 1.41
CA PRO A 140 17.26 0.61 2.13
C PRO A 140 17.98 1.66 1.26
N ASP A 141 18.14 1.38 -0.04
CA ASP A 141 18.76 2.31 -0.99
C ASP A 141 17.78 3.37 -1.53
N ASP A 142 16.47 3.21 -1.29
CA ASP A 142 15.41 4.10 -1.78
C ASP A 142 15.17 5.30 -0.84
N LYS A 143 16.22 6.07 -0.59
CA LYS A 143 16.21 7.13 0.45
C LYS A 143 15.25 8.29 0.15
N GLN A 144 15.02 8.60 -1.12
CA GLN A 144 14.14 9.69 -1.51
C GLN A 144 12.68 9.39 -1.17
N SER A 145 12.25 8.13 -1.37
CA SER A 145 10.87 7.72 -1.09
C SER A 145 10.52 7.80 0.40
N TYR A 146 11.49 7.58 1.29
CA TYR A 146 11.31 7.83 2.73
C TYR A 146 10.98 9.30 3.04
N ILE A 147 11.64 10.24 2.37
CA ILE A 147 11.42 11.68 2.58
C ILE A 147 10.05 12.06 2.02
N GLN A 148 9.76 11.63 0.78
CA GLN A 148 8.51 11.95 0.10
C GLN A 148 7.29 11.36 0.82
N LEU A 149 7.39 10.14 1.35
CA LEU A 149 6.29 9.54 2.11
C LEU A 149 5.90 10.40 3.31
N ARG A 150 6.89 10.91 4.05
CA ARG A 150 6.64 11.78 5.21
C ARG A 150 5.91 13.05 4.77
N GLU A 151 6.39 13.72 3.73
CA GLU A 151 5.79 14.96 3.21
C GLU A 151 4.35 14.73 2.73
N ARG A 152 4.11 13.64 1.98
CA ARG A 152 2.78 13.30 1.46
C ARG A 152 1.77 12.93 2.54
N ILE A 153 2.21 12.31 3.65
CA ILE A 153 1.36 12.06 4.81
C ILE A 153 1.00 13.38 5.52
N ASP A 154 1.97 14.25 5.75
CA ASP A 154 1.76 15.57 6.38
C ASP A 154 0.74 16.40 5.55
N GLU A 155 0.91 16.45 4.22
CA GLU A 155 0.00 17.14 3.28
C GLU A 155 -1.44 16.57 3.32
N ALA A 156 -1.57 15.25 3.35
CA ALA A 156 -2.86 14.59 3.41
C ALA A 156 -3.61 14.88 4.73
N TYR A 157 -2.90 14.96 5.86
CA TYR A 157 -3.51 15.33 7.14
C TYR A 157 -4.01 16.78 7.16
N GLU A 158 -3.22 17.73 6.65
CA GLU A 158 -3.67 19.12 6.57
C GLU A 158 -4.88 19.26 5.64
N THR A 159 -4.86 18.58 4.49
CA THR A 159 -6.02 18.56 3.56
C THR A 159 -7.27 18.02 4.24
N LYS A 160 -7.17 16.90 4.97
CA LYS A 160 -8.29 16.28 5.69
C LYS A 160 -8.84 17.20 6.79
N LYS A 161 -7.95 17.93 7.47
CA LYS A 161 -8.33 18.90 8.50
C LYS A 161 -9.08 20.09 7.91
N GLU A 162 -8.58 20.66 6.81
CA GLU A 162 -9.25 21.76 6.11
C GLU A 162 -10.65 21.35 5.61
N GLN A 163 -10.79 20.15 5.06
CA GLN A 163 -12.08 19.60 4.65
C GLN A 163 -13.05 19.46 5.83
N ALA A 164 -12.60 18.91 6.96
CA ALA A 164 -13.43 18.77 8.15
C ALA A 164 -13.86 20.13 8.74
N GLU A 165 -13.01 21.16 8.65
CA GLU A 165 -13.35 22.53 9.06
C GLU A 165 -14.38 23.17 8.11
N ALA A 166 -14.23 22.96 6.79
CA ALA A 166 -15.18 23.43 5.79
C ALA A 166 -16.58 22.78 5.97
N GLU A 167 -16.65 21.46 6.13
CA GLU A 167 -17.91 20.74 6.36
C GLU A 167 -18.63 21.22 7.63
N ARG A 168 -17.89 21.53 8.70
CA ARG A 168 -18.46 22.13 9.92
C ARG A 168 -18.97 23.55 9.70
N GLY A 169 -18.28 24.34 8.89
CA GLY A 169 -18.70 25.68 8.50
C GLY A 169 -20.01 25.67 7.71
N GLU A 170 -20.13 24.75 6.76
CA GLU A 170 -21.33 24.56 5.95
C GLU A 170 -22.52 24.05 6.78
N ALA A 171 -22.31 23.05 7.65
CA ALA A 171 -23.36 22.52 8.53
C ALA A 171 -23.93 23.60 9.48
N ASN A 172 -23.07 24.49 9.99
CA ASN A 172 -23.49 25.61 10.84
C ASN A 172 -24.21 26.72 10.06
N GLY A 173 -23.89 26.91 8.77
CA GLY A 173 -24.57 27.88 7.90
C GLY A 173 -25.99 27.45 7.49
N VAL A 174 -26.23 26.14 7.33
CA VAL A 174 -27.55 25.59 6.99
C VAL A 174 -28.52 25.60 8.19
N ALA A 175 -28.03 25.52 9.43
CA ALA A 175 -28.86 25.58 10.63
C ALA A 175 -29.37 27.00 10.98
N ALA A 176 -28.90 28.04 10.27
CA ALA A 176 -29.21 29.45 10.54
C ALA A 176 -30.19 30.09 9.52
N GLY A 177 -30.75 29.32 8.59
CA GLY A 177 -31.74 29.77 7.59
C GLY A 177 -33.09 29.08 7.74
#